data_AF-A0A5B8LUH5-F1
#
_entry.id   AF-A0A5B8LUH5-F1
#
_cell.length_a   1.000
_cell.length_b   1.000
_cell.length_c   1.000
_cell.angle_alpha   90.00
_cell.angle_beta   90.00
_cell.angle_gamma   90.00
#
_symmetry.space_group_name_H-M   'P 1'
#
loop_
_entity.id
_entity.type
_entity.pdbx_description
1 polymer ?
#
loop_
_entity_poly.entity_id
_entity_poly.type
_entity_poly.pdbx_seq_one_letter_code
_entity_poly.pdbx_strand_id
1 'polypeptide(L)'
;MKKTRLNFGTYDPRFLGTQVYLDTPEAVEVFHDFYLRKKVYQHDFEDPESINAVWLGSVIEHETRHYHDALISPYSSKLLRLRVEIMANFDQIFHELTAFGIVTGSNCMPVPLQTWLEVPAAERRARINELEATGFFGPGLRPFPLPVIPNQIASPAPLRGHDPEVPFDYDIYPPLEIHESLRVDPSHVLPKKLYTPRFIYRLTAIKEHYDQIDHLLRGAPWTETFQPWQVFEASAVMVQMKAAHESCTGLSPLEFLASLDKASPRYTQGIAPFFQCDQSDLPRVPRAILLCATWAMLAGTVLGKYMKDWTTEDLHGAPGPRFSAALSYCRQFGMPALTQRASAFFAALDQYYGCPTWQENLQLSFALDANLAEKLSSSRSDKASAAANASIDAFLSFVDTRRQLFENGFDLERYVDPHEYLPLANTLPLPPMLIHLDRLGWDPDEFDRRNAKAGWMAVDSLDTNLGPIVSRVLAPHPTRPPDELRKFWHLFNSLREIDHLFCRHHRKETREVPFGSMMGSERFQWLEI
;
A
#
# COMPACT_ATOMS: atom_id res chain seq x y z
N MET A 1 -16.60 27.55 -5.62
CA MET A 1 -15.47 27.15 -4.76
C MET A 1 -14.59 26.18 -5.54
N LYS A 2 -13.26 26.34 -5.52
CA LYS A 2 -12.36 25.25 -5.94
C LYS A 2 -12.52 24.12 -4.91
N LYS A 3 -12.54 22.85 -5.33
CA LYS A 3 -12.39 21.74 -4.39
C LYS A 3 -10.94 21.67 -3.95
N THR A 4 -10.64 22.19 -2.77
CA THR A 4 -9.36 21.96 -2.08
C THR A 4 -9.15 20.44 -1.94
N ARG A 5 -7.99 19.94 -2.38
CA ARG A 5 -7.64 18.52 -2.24
C ARG A 5 -7.12 18.30 -0.83
N LEU A 6 -7.94 17.70 0.02
CA LEU A 6 -7.62 17.40 1.43
C LEU A 6 -6.73 16.15 1.61
N ASN A 7 -5.91 15.82 0.61
CA ASN A 7 -5.09 14.60 0.57
C ASN A 7 -3.62 15.01 0.51
N PHE A 8 -3.14 15.65 1.57
CA PHE A 8 -1.76 16.14 1.68
C PHE A 8 -0.73 15.02 1.86
N GLY A 9 -1.16 13.81 2.22
CA GLY A 9 -0.30 12.65 2.33
C GLY A 9 -1.00 11.35 1.93
N THR A 10 -0.23 10.30 1.68
CA THR A 10 -0.71 8.92 1.58
C THR A 10 0.41 7.92 1.87
N TYR A 11 0.27 7.12 2.91
CA TYR A 11 1.06 5.91 3.08
C TYR A 11 0.58 4.85 2.10
N ASP A 12 1.52 4.36 1.29
CA ASP A 12 1.26 3.27 0.36
C ASP A 12 2.12 2.06 0.76
N PRO A 13 1.53 0.93 1.16
CA PRO A 13 2.29 -0.27 1.52
C PRO A 13 3.11 -0.83 0.35
N ARG A 14 2.94 -0.33 -0.88
CA ARG A 14 3.83 -0.60 -2.02
C ARG A 14 5.14 0.18 -1.98
N PHE A 15 5.14 1.37 -1.38
CA PHE A 15 6.30 2.27 -1.36
C PHE A 15 7.25 2.01 -0.18
N LEU A 16 6.77 1.34 0.88
CA LEU A 16 7.53 1.10 2.12
C LEU A 16 8.15 2.39 2.67
N GLY A 17 7.36 3.46 2.57
CA GLY A 17 7.72 4.85 2.82
C GLY A 17 6.47 5.72 2.71
N THR A 18 6.64 7.03 2.86
CA THR A 18 5.55 8.00 2.97
C THR A 18 5.46 8.88 1.73
N GLN A 19 4.25 9.24 1.31
CA GLN A 19 4.05 10.18 0.21
C GLN A 19 3.38 11.46 0.73
N VAL A 20 3.87 12.62 0.29
CA VAL A 20 3.33 13.95 0.63
C VAL A 20 3.01 14.68 -0.68
N TYR A 21 1.89 15.40 -0.75
CA TYR A 21 1.41 16.09 -1.96
C TYR A 21 1.40 17.61 -1.74
N LEU A 22 2.28 18.31 -2.48
CA LEU A 22 2.43 19.77 -2.45
C LEU A 22 2.00 20.36 -3.81
N ASP A 23 0.70 20.25 -4.11
CA ASP A 23 0.08 20.64 -5.39
C ASP A 23 0.07 22.17 -5.68
N THR A 24 0.55 23.03 -4.76
CA THR A 24 0.56 24.50 -4.93
C THR A 24 1.78 25.17 -4.27
N PRO A 25 2.18 26.38 -4.73
CA PRO A 25 3.26 27.14 -4.09
C PRO A 25 2.99 27.48 -2.62
N GLU A 26 1.74 27.71 -2.25
CA GLU A 26 1.33 27.97 -0.87
C GLU A 26 1.54 26.74 0.01
N ALA A 27 1.24 25.53 -0.50
CA ALA A 27 1.52 24.28 0.20
C ALA A 27 3.04 24.08 0.42
N VAL A 28 3.87 24.41 -0.57
CA VAL A 28 5.33 24.38 -0.43
C VAL A 28 5.82 25.35 0.64
N GLU A 29 5.31 26.58 0.68
CA GLU A 29 5.73 27.56 1.70
C GLU A 29 5.21 27.22 3.11
N VAL A 30 4.01 26.65 3.25
CA VAL A 30 3.54 26.08 4.53
C VAL A 30 4.47 24.95 4.97
N PHE A 31 4.79 24.01 4.08
CA PHE A 31 5.71 22.92 4.38
C PHE A 31 7.10 23.43 4.81
N HIS A 32 7.63 24.46 4.14
CA HIS A 32 8.86 25.13 4.53
C HIS A 32 8.76 25.82 5.91
N ASP A 33 7.66 26.51 6.19
CA ASP A 33 7.41 27.16 7.48
C ASP A 33 7.43 26.16 8.65
N PHE A 34 6.71 25.04 8.52
CA PHE A 34 6.67 23.99 9.55
C PHE A 34 8.00 23.24 9.68
N TYR A 35 8.50 22.60 8.62
CA TYR A 35 9.56 21.60 8.75
C TYR A 35 10.98 22.16 8.57
N LEU A 36 11.17 23.21 7.76
CA LEU A 36 12.50 23.81 7.54
C LEU A 36 12.76 24.99 8.48
N ARG A 37 11.76 25.86 8.67
CA ARG A 37 11.88 27.09 9.47
C ARG A 37 11.44 26.89 10.93
N LYS A 38 10.75 25.78 11.25
CA LYS A 38 10.21 25.45 12.59
C LYS A 38 9.37 26.59 13.19
N LYS A 39 8.59 27.24 12.34
CA LYS A 39 7.71 28.34 12.72
C LYS A 39 6.50 27.78 13.47
N VAL A 40 6.27 28.26 14.68
CA VAL A 40 5.01 28.02 15.39
C VAL A 40 3.90 28.72 14.63
N TYR A 41 2.92 27.94 14.15
CA TYR A 41 1.78 28.48 13.41
C TYR A 41 0.71 28.98 14.40
N GLN A 42 -0.01 30.04 14.05
CA GLN A 42 -1.16 30.50 14.83
C GLN A 42 -2.42 30.19 14.04
N HIS A 43 -3.30 29.36 14.59
CA HIS A 43 -4.58 29.06 13.96
C HIS A 43 -5.49 30.30 14.01
N ASP A 44 -5.99 30.72 12.86
CA ASP A 44 -7.01 31.76 12.74
C ASP A 44 -8.36 31.11 12.45
N PHE A 45 -9.28 31.22 13.42
CA PHE A 45 -10.63 30.66 13.34
C PHE A 45 -11.50 31.34 12.27
N GLU A 46 -11.17 32.56 11.86
CA GLU A 46 -11.89 33.30 10.82
C GLU A 46 -11.38 32.95 9.40
N ASP A 47 -10.24 32.26 9.29
CA ASP A 47 -9.69 31.75 8.03
C ASP A 47 -9.88 30.23 7.88
N PRO A 48 -10.82 29.77 7.02
CA PRO A 48 -11.03 28.36 6.73
C PRO A 48 -9.84 27.65 6.08
N GLU A 49 -8.86 28.37 5.50
CA GLU A 49 -7.66 27.77 4.92
C GLU A 49 -6.56 27.55 5.98
N SER A 50 -6.65 28.19 7.16
CA SER A 50 -5.65 28.01 8.22
C SER A 50 -5.60 26.58 8.77
N ILE A 51 -6.73 25.84 8.75
CA ILE A 51 -6.74 24.42 9.11
C ILE A 51 -6.07 23.53 8.04
N ASN A 52 -6.12 23.91 6.76
CA ASN A 52 -5.39 23.20 5.70
C ASN A 52 -3.88 23.34 5.92
N ALA A 53 -3.43 24.52 6.38
CA ALA A 53 -2.04 24.73 6.77
C ALA A 53 -1.63 23.86 7.97
N VAL A 54 -2.50 23.68 8.97
CA VAL A 54 -2.25 22.78 10.12
C VAL A 54 -2.21 21.30 9.69
N TRP A 55 -3.13 20.85 8.84
CA TRP A 55 -3.13 19.46 8.35
C TRP A 55 -1.87 19.13 7.55
N LEU A 56 -1.44 20.04 6.68
CA LEU A 56 -0.19 19.91 5.95
C LEU A 56 1.05 19.99 6.87
N GLY A 57 1.03 20.91 7.83
CA GLY A 57 2.09 21.10 8.82
C GLY A 57 2.24 19.99 9.86
N SER A 58 1.34 19.00 9.85
CA SER A 58 1.38 17.78 10.69
C SER A 58 1.34 16.47 9.88
N VAL A 59 1.40 16.57 8.55
CA VAL A 59 1.27 15.40 7.66
C VAL A 59 2.45 14.44 7.77
N ILE A 60 3.66 14.92 8.07
CA ILE A 60 4.83 14.04 8.19
C ILE A 60 4.66 13.09 9.38
N GLU A 61 4.18 13.58 10.51
CA GLU A 61 3.96 12.79 11.72
C GLU A 61 2.84 11.75 11.51
N HIS A 62 1.78 12.13 10.78
CA HIS A 62 0.71 11.22 10.36
C HIS A 62 1.26 10.06 9.50
N GLU A 63 1.96 10.38 8.42
CA GLU A 63 2.46 9.38 7.47
C GLU A 63 3.59 8.53 8.06
N THR A 64 4.47 9.14 8.87
CA THR A 64 5.50 8.40 9.63
C THR A 64 4.85 7.44 10.63
N ARG A 65 3.69 7.79 11.21
CA ARG A 65 2.95 6.84 12.05
C ARG A 65 2.42 5.65 11.26
N HIS A 66 1.84 5.84 10.07
CA HIS A 66 1.46 4.73 9.19
C HIS A 66 2.64 3.81 8.84
N TYR A 67 3.84 4.38 8.59
CA TYR A 67 5.05 3.60 8.34
C TYR A 67 5.44 2.75 9.55
N HIS A 68 5.50 3.33 10.75
CA HIS A 68 5.80 2.58 11.97
C HIS A 68 4.73 1.51 12.27
N ASP A 69 3.45 1.83 12.09
CA ASP A 69 2.35 0.89 12.24
C ASP A 69 2.48 -0.29 11.25
N ALA A 70 2.97 -0.04 10.02
CA ALA A 70 3.27 -1.10 9.07
C ALA A 70 4.55 -1.92 9.40
N LEU A 71 5.55 -1.31 10.06
CA LEU A 71 6.72 -2.03 10.59
C LEU A 71 6.34 -2.96 11.76
N ILE A 72 5.45 -2.55 12.66
CA ILE A 72 5.02 -3.42 13.75
C ILE A 72 3.96 -4.42 13.31
N SER A 73 3.09 -4.07 12.35
CA SER A 73 1.93 -4.90 12.03
C SER A 73 2.31 -6.20 11.29
N PRO A 74 1.94 -7.37 11.82
CA PRO A 74 2.04 -8.64 11.10
C PRO A 74 1.15 -8.69 9.84
N TYR A 75 -0.02 -8.03 9.88
CA TYR A 75 -0.93 -7.89 8.73
C TYR A 75 -0.26 -7.16 7.54
N SER A 76 0.38 -6.00 7.79
CA SER A 76 1.09 -5.24 6.74
C SER A 76 2.28 -6.01 6.17
N SER A 77 2.97 -6.79 7.02
CA SER A 77 4.05 -7.68 6.58
C SER A 77 3.54 -8.79 5.65
N LYS A 78 2.39 -9.45 5.94
CA LYS A 78 1.77 -10.40 4.99
C LYS A 78 1.38 -9.76 3.66
N LEU A 79 0.79 -8.56 3.67
CA LEU A 79 0.48 -7.84 2.44
C LEU A 79 1.73 -7.61 1.59
N LEU A 80 2.85 -7.25 2.21
CA LEU A 80 4.11 -7.09 1.51
C LEU A 80 4.68 -8.43 1.00
N ARG A 81 4.67 -9.49 1.81
CA ARG A 81 5.11 -10.84 1.38
C ARG A 81 4.38 -11.28 0.11
N LEU A 82 3.04 -11.23 0.12
CA LEU A 82 2.21 -11.60 -1.03
C LEU A 82 2.56 -10.80 -2.29
N ARG A 83 2.77 -9.48 -2.16
CA ARG A 83 3.17 -8.57 -3.25
C ARG A 83 4.56 -8.91 -3.82
N VAL A 84 5.54 -9.21 -2.96
CA VAL A 84 6.90 -9.58 -3.38
C VAL A 84 6.92 -10.97 -4.02
N GLU A 85 6.13 -11.92 -3.50
CA GLU A 85 5.95 -13.24 -4.10
C GLU A 85 5.28 -13.18 -5.48
N ILE A 86 4.25 -12.33 -5.63
CA ILE A 86 3.64 -12.04 -6.94
C ILE A 86 4.71 -11.54 -7.92
N MET A 87 5.50 -10.54 -7.51
CA MET A 87 6.55 -9.95 -8.34
C MET A 87 7.62 -10.97 -8.75
N ALA A 88 8.11 -11.78 -7.80
CA ALA A 88 9.11 -12.81 -8.06
C ALA A 88 8.57 -13.89 -9.02
N ASN A 89 7.31 -14.31 -8.86
CA ASN A 89 6.67 -15.24 -9.81
C ASN A 89 6.46 -14.60 -11.19
N PHE A 90 6.10 -13.31 -11.25
CA PHE A 90 5.85 -12.59 -12.51
C PHE A 90 7.13 -12.42 -13.34
N ASP A 91 8.24 -11.97 -12.72
CA ASP A 91 9.55 -11.84 -13.37
C ASP A 91 10.03 -13.20 -13.91
N GLN A 92 9.90 -14.28 -13.13
CA GLN A 92 10.22 -15.64 -13.57
C GLN A 92 9.33 -16.13 -14.73
N ILE A 93 8.02 -15.89 -14.67
CA ILE A 93 7.10 -16.21 -15.78
C ILE A 93 7.51 -15.47 -17.05
N PHE A 94 7.78 -14.17 -16.96
CA PHE A 94 8.14 -13.34 -18.12
C PHE A 94 9.44 -13.81 -18.77
N HIS A 95 10.46 -14.13 -17.95
CA HIS A 95 11.72 -14.70 -18.42
C HIS A 95 11.54 -16.09 -19.05
N GLU A 96 10.76 -16.99 -18.45
CA GLU A 96 10.49 -18.32 -19.03
C GLU A 96 9.73 -18.21 -20.36
N LEU A 97 8.65 -17.43 -20.40
CA LEU A 97 7.86 -17.18 -21.60
C LEU A 97 8.73 -16.67 -22.76
N THR A 98 9.62 -15.72 -22.48
CA THR A 98 10.58 -15.17 -23.45
C THR A 98 11.60 -16.23 -23.89
N ALA A 99 12.20 -16.96 -22.94
CA ALA A 99 13.23 -17.97 -23.22
C ALA A 99 12.71 -19.19 -23.98
N PHE A 100 11.42 -19.54 -23.84
CA PHE A 100 10.80 -20.61 -24.61
C PHE A 100 10.38 -20.19 -26.03
N GLY A 101 10.59 -18.92 -26.42
CA GLY A 101 10.13 -18.41 -27.72
C GLY A 101 8.62 -18.56 -27.91
N ILE A 102 7.85 -18.49 -26.81
CA ILE A 102 6.39 -18.61 -26.88
C ILE A 102 5.85 -17.35 -27.54
N VAL A 103 5.64 -17.43 -28.85
CA VAL A 103 4.94 -16.41 -29.62
C VAL A 103 3.53 -16.29 -29.05
N THR A 104 3.31 -15.29 -28.19
CA THR A 104 1.99 -15.05 -27.58
C THR A 104 0.95 -14.62 -28.62
N GLY A 105 1.41 -14.18 -29.80
CA GLY A 105 0.59 -13.46 -30.78
C GLY A 105 0.06 -12.12 -30.26
N SER A 106 0.41 -11.74 -29.02
CA SER A 106 -0.14 -10.58 -28.34
C SER A 106 0.37 -9.30 -28.99
N ASN A 107 -0.56 -8.41 -29.30
CA ASN A 107 -0.26 -7.03 -29.70
C ASN A 107 -0.24 -6.06 -28.50
N CYS A 108 -0.28 -6.59 -27.28
CA CYS A 108 0.01 -5.86 -26.05
C CYS A 108 1.14 -6.52 -25.25
N MET A 109 2.08 -5.69 -24.78
CA MET A 109 3.11 -6.08 -23.82
C MET A 109 2.80 -5.43 -22.46
N PRO A 110 2.96 -6.16 -21.33
CA PRO A 110 3.09 -5.53 -20.03
C PRO A 110 4.36 -4.67 -19.99
N VAL A 111 4.18 -3.36 -20.03
CA VAL A 111 5.21 -2.37 -19.73
C VAL A 111 4.84 -1.65 -18.44
N PRO A 112 5.80 -1.32 -17.56
CA PRO A 112 5.61 -0.32 -16.52
C PRO A 112 5.11 0.96 -17.18
N LEU A 113 3.82 1.29 -17.05
CA LEU A 113 3.20 2.33 -17.87
C LEU A 113 3.91 3.64 -17.65
N GLN A 114 4.17 4.05 -16.40
CA GLN A 114 4.88 5.31 -16.14
C GLN A 114 6.27 5.33 -16.80
N THR A 115 7.09 4.29 -16.63
CA THR A 115 8.42 4.22 -17.27
C THR A 115 8.30 4.18 -18.79
N TRP A 116 7.27 3.55 -19.34
CA TRP A 116 7.00 3.58 -20.77
C TRP A 116 6.60 4.97 -21.26
N LEU A 117 5.87 5.75 -20.46
CA LEU A 117 5.56 7.16 -20.75
C LEU A 117 6.83 8.03 -20.75
N GLU A 118 7.76 7.74 -19.85
CA GLU A 118 9.06 8.43 -19.72
C GLU A 118 10.01 8.14 -20.89
N VAL A 119 10.03 6.93 -21.45
CA VAL A 119 10.88 6.59 -22.60
C VAL A 119 10.51 7.46 -23.83
N PRO A 120 11.47 8.17 -24.47
CA PRO A 120 11.19 8.99 -25.67
C PRO A 120 10.53 8.21 -26.81
N ALA A 121 9.73 8.86 -27.65
CA ALA A 121 8.96 8.16 -28.70
C ALA A 121 9.83 7.33 -29.67
N ALA A 122 11.04 7.80 -30.00
CA ALA A 122 12.00 7.07 -30.81
C ALA A 122 12.55 5.82 -30.09
N GLU A 123 12.87 5.94 -28.80
CA GLU A 123 13.36 4.83 -27.99
C GLU A 123 12.23 3.82 -27.66
N ARG A 124 11.00 4.29 -27.45
CA ARG A 124 9.81 3.41 -27.38
C ARG A 124 9.68 2.61 -28.66
N ARG A 125 9.86 3.23 -29.83
CA ARG A 125 9.82 2.52 -31.11
C ARG A 125 10.99 1.54 -31.26
N ALA A 126 12.19 1.90 -30.82
CA ALA A 126 13.34 0.99 -30.78
C ALA A 126 13.05 -0.23 -29.89
N ARG A 127 12.63 -0.03 -28.64
CA ARG A 127 12.23 -1.10 -27.72
C ARG A 127 11.09 -1.93 -28.29
N ILE A 128 10.03 -1.32 -28.86
CA ILE A 128 8.97 -2.09 -29.55
C ILE A 128 9.58 -2.97 -30.64
N ASN A 129 10.45 -2.42 -31.49
CA ASN A 129 11.05 -3.18 -32.59
C ASN A 129 11.96 -4.31 -32.08
N GLU A 130 12.70 -4.11 -30.98
CA GLU A 130 13.47 -5.15 -30.29
C GLU A 130 12.55 -6.27 -29.76
N LEU A 131 11.41 -5.89 -29.17
CA LEU A 131 10.41 -6.80 -28.63
C LEU A 131 9.66 -7.57 -29.72
N GLU A 132 9.31 -6.92 -30.84
CA GLU A 132 8.79 -7.57 -32.05
C GLU A 132 9.85 -8.51 -32.66
N ALA A 133 11.13 -8.12 -32.66
CA ALA A 133 12.24 -8.92 -33.17
C ALA A 133 12.57 -10.15 -32.31
N THR A 134 12.17 -10.20 -31.02
CA THR A 134 12.23 -11.43 -30.22
C THR A 134 11.26 -12.52 -30.72
N GLY A 135 10.26 -12.16 -31.53
CA GLY A 135 9.15 -13.02 -31.92
C GLY A 135 8.16 -13.34 -30.80
N PHE A 136 8.42 -12.92 -29.56
CA PHE A 136 7.56 -13.21 -28.40
C PHE A 136 6.20 -12.49 -28.49
N PHE A 137 6.18 -11.28 -29.06
CA PHE A 137 4.99 -10.50 -29.36
C PHE A 137 4.65 -10.53 -30.84
N GLY A 138 3.36 -10.37 -31.16
CA GLY A 138 2.90 -10.26 -32.55
C GLY A 138 3.36 -8.95 -33.20
N PRO A 139 3.52 -8.92 -34.54
CA PRO A 139 3.87 -7.70 -35.26
C PRO A 139 2.75 -6.66 -35.14
N GLY A 140 3.12 -5.38 -35.04
CA GLY A 140 2.18 -4.30 -34.81
C GLY A 140 1.86 -4.10 -33.34
N LEU A 141 2.83 -4.33 -32.45
CA LEU A 141 2.82 -3.77 -31.09
C LEU A 141 2.60 -2.25 -31.21
N ARG A 142 1.49 -1.77 -30.65
CA ARG A 142 1.17 -0.34 -30.61
C ARG A 142 1.48 0.18 -29.21
N PRO A 143 2.21 1.31 -29.06
CA PRO A 143 2.24 1.97 -27.76
C PRO A 143 0.80 2.29 -27.37
N PHE A 144 0.46 2.09 -26.10
CA PHE A 144 -0.89 2.39 -25.59
C PHE A 144 -1.24 3.82 -26.03
N PRO A 145 -2.33 4.05 -26.80
CA PRO A 145 -2.68 5.38 -27.25
C PRO A 145 -2.88 6.22 -25.98
N LEU A 146 -2.02 7.22 -25.80
CA LEU A 146 -2.10 8.09 -24.64
C LEU A 146 -3.51 8.64 -24.60
N PRO A 147 -4.28 8.43 -23.51
CA PRO A 147 -5.52 9.14 -23.37
C PRO A 147 -5.14 10.62 -23.41
N VAL A 148 -5.59 11.33 -24.45
CA VAL A 148 -5.66 12.78 -24.40
C VAL A 148 -6.63 13.06 -23.26
N ILE A 149 -6.11 13.31 -22.06
CA ILE A 149 -6.92 13.68 -20.90
C ILE A 149 -7.29 15.14 -21.14
N PRO A 150 -8.51 15.45 -21.61
CA PRO A 150 -8.91 16.83 -21.79
C PRO A 150 -9.06 17.41 -20.37
N ASN A 151 -8.74 18.69 -20.21
CA ASN A 151 -8.69 19.33 -18.91
C ASN A 151 -9.96 19.09 -18.06
N GLN A 152 -9.76 18.44 -16.91
CA GLN A 152 -10.62 18.43 -15.71
C GLN A 152 -11.96 17.65 -15.73
N ILE A 153 -12.08 16.78 -14.73
CA ILE A 153 -13.25 16.59 -13.84
C ILE A 153 -14.64 16.66 -14.48
N ALA A 154 -15.20 15.49 -14.77
CA ALA A 154 -16.55 15.16 -14.32
C ALA A 154 -16.51 13.78 -13.64
N SER A 155 -17.04 13.66 -12.42
CA SER A 155 -17.39 12.33 -11.92
C SER A 155 -18.49 11.79 -12.83
N PRO A 156 -18.44 10.51 -13.26
CA PRO A 156 -19.62 9.87 -13.80
C PRO A 156 -20.75 10.00 -12.77
N ALA A 157 -21.92 10.47 -13.22
CA ALA A 157 -23.12 10.41 -12.41
C ALA A 157 -23.36 8.94 -11.98
N PRO A 158 -23.89 8.68 -10.78
CA PRO A 158 -24.17 7.32 -10.38
C PRO A 158 -25.16 6.70 -11.36
N LEU A 159 -24.75 5.61 -12.02
CA LEU A 159 -25.62 4.76 -12.82
C LEU A 159 -26.61 4.04 -11.90
N ARG A 160 -27.62 4.77 -11.40
CA ARG A 160 -28.86 4.21 -10.87
C ARG A 160 -29.85 4.15 -12.01
N GLY A 161 -30.01 2.95 -12.57
CA GLY A 161 -30.80 2.72 -13.76
C GLY A 161 -30.54 1.33 -14.34
N HIS A 162 -30.53 0.30 -13.50
CA HIS A 162 -30.71 -1.07 -13.96
C HIS A 162 -31.89 -1.71 -13.22
N ASP A 163 -32.62 -2.49 -14.01
CA ASP A 163 -33.95 -3.00 -13.77
C ASP A 163 -33.93 -4.15 -12.74
N PRO A 164 -34.77 -4.12 -11.68
CA PRO A 164 -34.77 -5.16 -10.64
C PRO A 164 -35.38 -6.50 -11.07
N GLU A 165 -35.94 -6.65 -12.29
CA GLU A 165 -36.65 -7.87 -12.71
C GLU A 165 -35.81 -8.90 -13.52
N VAL A 166 -34.48 -8.80 -13.54
CA VAL A 166 -33.61 -9.84 -14.13
C VAL A 166 -32.94 -10.69 -13.03
N PRO A 167 -33.38 -11.95 -12.80
CA PRO A 167 -32.70 -12.83 -11.86
C PRO A 167 -31.38 -13.33 -12.46
N PHE A 168 -30.28 -13.09 -11.73
CA PHE A 168 -29.00 -13.76 -12.00
C PHE A 168 -28.95 -15.07 -11.20
N ASP A 169 -29.34 -16.17 -11.83
CA ASP A 169 -28.91 -17.50 -11.39
C ASP A 169 -27.45 -17.69 -11.80
N TYR A 170 -26.60 -17.93 -10.80
CA TYR A 170 -25.26 -18.49 -10.98
C TYR A 170 -25.17 -19.76 -10.15
N ASP A 171 -25.10 -20.90 -10.82
CA ASP A 171 -24.65 -22.14 -10.18
C ASP A 171 -23.20 -21.93 -9.69
N ILE A 172 -23.02 -22.07 -8.38
CA ILE A 172 -21.70 -22.05 -7.75
C ILE A 172 -20.97 -23.33 -8.17
N TYR A 173 -19.80 -23.16 -8.80
CA TYR A 173 -19.02 -24.23 -9.45
C TYR A 173 -18.95 -25.55 -8.66
N PRO A 174 -19.20 -26.71 -9.30
CA PRO A 174 -18.80 -27.99 -8.74
C PRO A 174 -17.26 -28.13 -8.72
N PRO A 175 -16.68 -28.95 -7.84
CA PRO A 175 -15.25 -29.21 -7.84
C PRO A 175 -14.82 -29.92 -9.13
N LEU A 176 -13.71 -29.48 -9.71
CA LEU A 176 -13.08 -30.17 -10.83
C LEU A 176 -12.38 -31.46 -10.34
N GLU A 177 -13.07 -32.59 -10.45
CA GLU A 177 -12.41 -33.89 -10.48
C GLU A 177 -11.54 -34.00 -11.74
N ILE A 178 -10.31 -34.47 -11.57
CA ILE A 178 -9.33 -34.57 -12.66
C ILE A 178 -9.66 -35.81 -13.51
N HIS A 179 -10.28 -35.60 -14.67
CA HIS A 179 -10.53 -36.69 -15.62
C HIS A 179 -9.23 -37.22 -16.26
N GLU A 180 -8.96 -38.52 -16.10
CA GLU A 180 -7.74 -39.21 -16.57
C GLU A 180 -7.64 -39.41 -18.11
N SER A 181 -8.50 -38.78 -18.92
CA SER A 181 -8.72 -39.15 -20.33
C SER A 181 -7.85 -38.40 -21.37
N LEU A 182 -6.73 -37.78 -21.00
CA LEU A 182 -5.83 -37.08 -21.93
C LEU A 182 -4.68 -37.97 -22.43
N ARG A 183 -4.95 -38.81 -23.44
CA ARG A 183 -3.92 -39.51 -24.23
C ARG A 183 -3.47 -38.65 -25.42
N VAL A 184 -2.19 -38.28 -25.46
CA VAL A 184 -1.61 -37.40 -26.49
C VAL A 184 -0.64 -38.15 -27.41
N ASP A 185 -0.64 -37.83 -28.69
CA ASP A 185 0.26 -38.32 -29.74
C ASP A 185 1.75 -38.39 -29.30
N PRO A 186 2.48 -39.50 -29.56
CA PRO A 186 3.89 -39.65 -29.17
C PRO A 186 4.93 -38.92 -30.04
N SER A 187 4.56 -38.40 -31.22
CA SER A 187 5.50 -38.13 -32.32
C SER A 187 6.33 -36.84 -32.23
N HIS A 188 6.05 -35.94 -31.28
CA HIS A 188 6.75 -34.65 -31.15
C HIS A 188 7.48 -34.49 -29.80
N VAL A 189 8.77 -34.15 -29.89
CA VAL A 189 9.84 -34.31 -28.87
C VAL A 189 10.68 -33.03 -28.90
N LEU A 190 10.99 -32.29 -27.83
CA LEU A 190 10.77 -32.31 -26.36
C LEU A 190 10.78 -30.83 -25.87
N PRO A 191 10.48 -30.46 -24.61
CA PRO A 191 9.71 -31.10 -23.55
C PRO A 191 8.53 -30.20 -23.11
N LYS A 192 7.64 -29.79 -24.02
CA LYS A 192 6.44 -28.97 -23.67
C LYS A 192 5.65 -29.53 -22.47
N LYS A 193 5.63 -30.86 -22.30
CA LYS A 193 4.93 -31.59 -21.23
C LYS A 193 5.42 -31.30 -19.79
N LEU A 194 6.60 -30.70 -19.58
CA LEU A 194 7.14 -30.42 -18.22
C LEU A 194 6.97 -28.97 -17.74
N TYR A 195 6.76 -28.01 -18.65
CA TYR A 195 6.78 -26.58 -18.32
C TYR A 195 5.40 -25.95 -18.23
N THR A 196 4.40 -26.44 -18.99
CA THR A 196 3.00 -26.00 -18.84
C THR A 196 2.50 -26.13 -17.40
N PRO A 197 2.74 -27.23 -16.66
CA PRO A 197 2.31 -27.33 -15.26
C PRO A 197 2.96 -26.29 -14.34
N ARG A 198 4.24 -25.96 -14.55
CA ARG A 198 4.97 -24.95 -13.75
C ARG A 198 4.46 -23.53 -14.03
N PHE A 199 4.24 -23.21 -15.30
CA PHE A 199 3.69 -21.93 -15.73
C PHE A 199 2.27 -21.71 -15.16
N ILE A 200 1.38 -22.70 -15.33
CA ILE A 200 0.02 -22.66 -14.77
C ILE A 200 0.07 -22.54 -13.25
N TYR A 201 0.89 -23.34 -12.55
CA TYR A 201 1.05 -23.26 -11.11
C TYR A 201 1.46 -21.85 -10.62
N ARG A 202 2.43 -21.20 -11.28
CA ARG A 202 2.82 -19.83 -10.93
C ARG A 202 1.73 -18.79 -11.23
N LEU A 203 1.00 -18.91 -12.34
CA LEU A 203 -0.14 -18.02 -12.62
C LEU A 203 -1.27 -18.20 -11.59
N THR A 204 -1.57 -19.44 -11.21
CA THR A 204 -2.52 -19.74 -10.12
C THR A 204 -2.05 -19.12 -8.81
N ALA A 205 -0.76 -19.27 -8.45
CA ALA A 205 -0.20 -18.65 -7.23
C ALA A 205 -0.31 -17.11 -7.26
N ILE A 206 0.02 -16.46 -8.38
CA ILE A 206 -0.16 -15.00 -8.54
C ILE A 206 -1.63 -14.61 -8.34
N LYS A 207 -2.58 -15.34 -8.93
CA LYS A 207 -4.01 -15.07 -8.75
C LYS A 207 -4.44 -15.27 -7.30
N GLU A 208 -4.11 -16.41 -6.68
CA GLU A 208 -4.42 -16.70 -5.27
C GLU A 208 -3.83 -15.64 -4.31
N HIS A 209 -2.68 -15.06 -4.64
CA HIS A 209 -2.07 -13.98 -3.87
C HIS A 209 -2.77 -12.63 -4.10
N TYR A 210 -3.24 -12.35 -5.32
CA TYR A 210 -4.03 -11.16 -5.61
C TYR A 210 -5.42 -11.19 -4.97
N ASP A 211 -6.11 -12.34 -5.05
CA ASP A 211 -7.39 -12.54 -4.37
C ASP A 211 -7.24 -12.33 -2.85
N GLN A 212 -6.14 -12.83 -2.26
CA GLN A 212 -5.78 -12.58 -0.86
C GLN A 212 -5.53 -11.10 -0.56
N ILE A 213 -4.77 -10.38 -1.40
CA ILE A 213 -4.50 -8.95 -1.20
C ILE A 213 -5.81 -8.14 -1.27
N ASP A 214 -6.69 -8.44 -2.23
CA ASP A 214 -7.97 -7.75 -2.36
C ASP A 214 -8.88 -7.98 -1.15
N HIS A 215 -8.98 -9.24 -0.70
CA HIS A 215 -9.73 -9.60 0.51
C HIS A 215 -9.17 -8.95 1.77
N LEU A 216 -7.84 -8.93 1.95
CA LEU A 216 -7.21 -8.24 3.08
C LEU A 216 -7.55 -6.74 3.04
N LEU A 217 -7.36 -6.08 1.88
CA LEU A 217 -7.55 -4.62 1.75
C LEU A 217 -9.02 -4.16 1.84
N ARG A 218 -9.99 -4.97 1.39
CA ARG A 218 -11.43 -4.66 1.43
C ARG A 218 -12.15 -5.23 2.67
N GLY A 219 -11.43 -5.93 3.53
CA GLY A 219 -12.02 -6.76 4.57
C GLY A 219 -12.83 -7.93 3.99
N ALA A 220 -13.29 -8.81 4.87
CA ALA A 220 -14.16 -9.89 4.46
C ALA A 220 -15.53 -9.31 4.02
N PRO A 221 -16.12 -9.73 2.88
CA PRO A 221 -17.39 -9.17 2.38
C PRO A 221 -18.59 -9.32 3.34
N TRP A 222 -18.45 -10.17 4.36
CA TRP A 222 -19.44 -10.54 5.37
C TRP A 222 -19.16 -9.98 6.77
N THR A 223 -18.12 -9.15 6.97
CA THR A 223 -17.86 -8.50 8.25
C THR A 223 -18.36 -7.06 8.27
N GLU A 224 -19.41 -6.78 9.07
CA GLU A 224 -19.92 -5.43 9.38
C GLU A 224 -18.96 -4.60 10.27
N THR A 225 -17.66 -4.89 10.24
CA THR A 225 -16.64 -4.33 11.13
C THR A 225 -15.83 -3.22 10.45
N PHE A 226 -14.94 -2.59 11.22
CA PHE A 226 -13.94 -1.69 10.65
C PHE A 226 -13.13 -2.35 9.54
N GLN A 227 -12.79 -1.56 8.55
CA GLN A 227 -11.84 -1.89 7.51
C GLN A 227 -10.42 -1.74 8.06
N PRO A 228 -9.44 -2.58 7.66
CA PRO A 228 -8.08 -2.48 8.20
C PRO A 228 -7.49 -1.07 8.08
N TRP A 229 -7.67 -0.39 6.95
CA TRP A 229 -7.19 0.98 6.78
C TRP A 229 -7.76 1.97 7.81
N GLN A 230 -9.02 1.82 8.25
CA GLN A 230 -9.60 2.69 9.29
C GLN A 230 -8.92 2.53 10.66
N VAL A 231 -8.32 1.36 10.94
CA VAL A 231 -7.59 1.10 12.18
C VAL A 231 -6.22 1.79 12.15
N PHE A 232 -5.54 1.75 11.00
CA PHE A 232 -4.30 2.50 10.77
C PHE A 232 -4.55 4.01 10.81
N GLU A 233 -5.63 4.50 10.17
CA GLU A 233 -6.02 5.92 10.23
C GLU A 233 -6.35 6.37 11.65
N ALA A 234 -7.05 5.56 12.45
CA ALA A 234 -7.34 5.91 13.84
C ALA A 234 -6.05 6.13 14.67
N SER A 235 -5.02 5.34 14.40
CA SER A 235 -3.68 5.47 15.00
C SER A 235 -2.96 6.74 14.52
N ALA A 236 -2.88 6.95 13.20
CA ALA A 236 -2.20 8.10 12.59
C ALA A 236 -2.86 9.45 12.92
N VAL A 237 -4.18 9.53 12.93
CA VAL A 237 -4.94 10.77 13.25
C VAL A 237 -4.71 11.22 14.70
N MET A 238 -4.55 10.30 15.67
CA MET A 238 -4.23 10.68 17.05
C MET A 238 -2.85 11.29 17.19
N VAL A 239 -1.87 10.75 16.47
CA VAL A 239 -0.51 11.32 16.38
C VAL A 239 -0.53 12.67 15.69
N GLN A 240 -1.23 12.79 14.56
CA GLN A 240 -1.35 14.04 13.79
C GLN A 240 -2.00 15.15 14.62
N MET A 241 -3.10 14.86 15.31
CA MET A 241 -3.79 15.78 16.21
C MET A 241 -2.85 16.29 17.32
N LYS A 242 -1.97 15.43 17.84
CA LYS A 242 -0.97 15.81 18.84
C LYS A 242 0.15 16.66 18.25
N ALA A 243 0.67 16.31 17.07
CA ALA A 243 1.68 17.10 16.35
C ALA A 243 1.13 18.50 15.98
N ALA A 244 -0.10 18.57 15.49
CA ALA A 244 -0.81 19.82 15.24
C ALA A 244 -0.92 20.69 16.50
N HIS A 245 -1.28 20.10 17.65
CA HIS A 245 -1.39 20.83 18.91
C HIS A 245 -0.05 21.33 19.48
N GLU A 246 1.07 20.63 19.22
CA GLU A 246 2.41 21.11 19.60
C GLU A 246 2.95 22.19 18.66
N SER A 247 2.63 22.12 17.37
CA SER A 247 3.13 23.04 16.35
C SER A 247 2.26 24.27 16.13
N CYS A 248 0.99 24.27 16.58
CA CYS A 248 0.01 25.32 16.32
C CYS A 248 -0.61 25.87 17.61
N THR A 249 -0.48 27.18 17.84
CA THR A 249 -1.19 27.86 18.93
C THR A 249 -2.64 28.14 18.53
N GLY A 250 -3.56 28.04 19.50
CA GLY A 250 -4.97 28.37 19.33
C GLY A 250 -5.87 27.21 18.92
N LEU A 251 -5.35 26.10 18.37
CA LEU A 251 -6.15 24.94 17.98
C LEU A 251 -6.22 23.89 19.10
N SER A 252 -7.43 23.54 19.54
CA SER A 252 -7.62 22.40 20.46
C SER A 252 -7.71 21.05 19.71
N PRO A 253 -7.36 19.94 20.39
CA PRO A 253 -7.54 18.59 19.83
C PRO A 253 -8.97 18.29 19.36
N LEU A 254 -10.00 18.81 20.06
CA LEU A 254 -11.40 18.58 19.70
C LEU A 254 -11.81 19.35 18.43
N GLU A 255 -11.33 20.57 18.26
CA GLU A 255 -11.57 21.37 17.05
C GLU A 255 -10.87 20.78 15.83
N PHE A 256 -9.64 20.27 16.00
CA PHE A 256 -8.93 19.52 14.95
C PHE A 256 -9.77 18.34 14.46
N LEU A 257 -10.29 17.52 15.39
CA LEU A 257 -11.09 16.34 15.05
C LEU A 257 -12.45 16.69 14.43
N ALA A 258 -13.14 17.70 14.96
CA ALA A 258 -14.42 18.17 14.41
C ALA A 258 -14.26 18.76 12.99
N SER A 259 -13.16 19.47 12.73
CA SER A 259 -12.84 19.97 11.40
C SER A 259 -12.50 18.83 10.43
N LEU A 260 -11.72 17.84 10.88
CA LEU A 260 -11.35 16.68 10.06
C LEU A 260 -12.58 15.82 9.71
N ASP A 261 -13.49 15.62 10.66
CA ASP A 261 -14.76 14.91 10.45
C ASP A 261 -15.63 15.62 9.39
N LYS A 262 -15.77 16.95 9.51
CA LYS A 262 -16.52 17.77 8.56
C LYS A 262 -15.90 17.78 7.16
N ALA A 263 -14.58 17.82 7.06
CA ALA A 263 -13.86 18.03 5.80
C ALA A 263 -13.55 16.71 5.07
N SER A 264 -13.26 15.64 5.81
CA SER A 264 -12.93 14.32 5.26
C SER A 264 -13.32 13.19 6.24
N PRO A 265 -14.63 12.91 6.40
CA PRO A 265 -15.15 11.97 7.41
C PRO A 265 -14.65 10.53 7.24
N ARG A 266 -14.02 10.19 6.11
CA ARG A 266 -13.34 8.89 5.94
C ARG A 266 -12.25 8.65 6.99
N TYR A 267 -11.52 9.70 7.38
CA TYR A 267 -10.38 9.61 8.30
C TYR A 267 -10.84 9.48 9.76
N THR A 268 -12.04 9.99 10.08
CA THR A 268 -12.61 9.94 11.42
C THR A 268 -13.43 8.67 11.67
N GLN A 269 -13.71 7.84 10.67
CA GLN A 269 -14.52 6.62 10.80
C GLN A 269 -14.05 5.68 11.92
N GLY A 270 -12.74 5.44 12.04
CA GLY A 270 -12.18 4.57 13.09
C GLY A 270 -12.26 5.17 14.51
N ILE A 271 -12.38 6.49 14.64
CA ILE A 271 -12.39 7.19 15.93
C ILE A 271 -13.76 7.72 16.35
N ALA A 272 -14.71 7.82 15.42
CA ALA A 272 -16.10 8.22 15.69
C ALA A 272 -16.79 7.46 16.84
N PRO A 273 -16.53 6.16 17.10
CA PRO A 273 -17.04 5.47 18.28
C PRO A 273 -16.66 6.09 19.62
N PHE A 274 -15.55 6.84 19.69
CA PHE A 274 -15.06 7.51 20.89
C PHE A 274 -15.59 8.94 21.04
N PHE A 275 -16.25 9.51 20.02
CA PHE A 275 -16.89 10.84 20.12
C PHE A 275 -18.16 10.82 20.99
N GLN A 276 -18.63 9.62 21.36
CA GLN A 276 -19.82 9.40 22.19
C GLN A 276 -19.48 9.20 23.68
N CYS A 277 -18.23 9.45 24.09
CA CYS A 277 -17.78 9.27 25.47
C CYS A 277 -18.14 10.46 26.38
N ASP A 278 -18.31 10.18 27.68
CA ASP A 278 -18.56 11.21 28.69
C ASP A 278 -17.41 12.23 28.77
N GLN A 279 -17.73 13.48 29.15
CA GLN A 279 -16.73 14.56 29.26
C GLN A 279 -15.55 14.21 30.18
N SER A 280 -15.78 13.38 31.20
CA SER A 280 -14.75 12.90 32.13
C SER A 280 -13.74 11.93 31.51
N ASP A 281 -14.09 11.26 30.41
CA ASP A 281 -13.21 10.33 29.68
C ASP A 281 -12.48 10.98 28.49
N LEU A 282 -12.85 12.19 28.07
CA LEU A 282 -12.19 12.90 26.96
C LEU A 282 -10.64 12.94 27.07
N PRO A 283 -10.02 13.15 28.26
CA PRO A 283 -8.56 13.10 28.37
C PRO A 283 -7.94 11.72 28.09
N ARG A 284 -8.72 10.64 28.20
CA ARG A 284 -8.27 9.25 28.00
C ARG A 284 -8.44 8.77 26.56
N VAL A 285 -9.40 9.34 25.82
CA VAL A 285 -9.77 8.93 24.46
C VAL A 285 -8.57 8.76 23.52
N PRO A 286 -7.59 9.68 23.42
CA PRO A 286 -6.48 9.52 22.48
C PRO A 286 -5.58 8.31 22.79
N ARG A 287 -5.27 8.07 24.07
CA ARG A 287 -4.51 6.90 24.53
C ARG A 287 -5.32 5.62 24.32
N ALA A 288 -6.62 5.64 24.57
CA ALA A 288 -7.51 4.50 24.35
C ALA A 288 -7.57 4.10 22.86
N ILE A 289 -7.69 5.08 21.94
CA ILE A 289 -7.62 4.83 20.49
C ILE A 289 -6.29 4.19 20.11
N LEU A 290 -5.16 4.78 20.55
CA LEU A 290 -3.83 4.26 20.23
C LEU A 290 -3.59 2.84 20.78
N LEU A 291 -4.06 2.55 22.00
CA LEU A 291 -4.03 1.20 22.58
C LEU A 291 -4.85 0.21 21.75
N CYS A 292 -6.12 0.51 21.47
CA CYS A 292 -7.01 -0.37 20.71
C CYS A 292 -6.49 -0.61 19.28
N ALA A 293 -6.04 0.44 18.59
CA ALA A 293 -5.52 0.34 17.23
C ALA A 293 -4.20 -0.46 17.19
N THR A 294 -3.26 -0.17 18.09
CA THR A 294 -1.96 -0.87 18.14
C THR A 294 -2.15 -2.36 18.45
N TRP A 295 -3.00 -2.70 19.42
CA TRP A 295 -3.32 -4.10 19.73
C TRP A 295 -3.95 -4.83 18.54
N ALA A 296 -4.86 -4.18 17.82
CA ALA A 296 -5.50 -4.74 16.64
C ALA A 296 -4.53 -4.89 15.45
N MET A 297 -3.56 -3.98 15.28
CA MET A 297 -2.55 -4.06 14.22
C MET A 297 -1.47 -5.11 14.48
N LEU A 298 -1.20 -5.46 15.74
CA LEU A 298 -0.28 -6.52 16.16
C LEU A 298 -0.88 -7.95 16.07
N ALA A 299 -2.09 -8.09 15.55
CA ALA A 299 -2.77 -9.36 15.35
C ALA A 299 -2.16 -10.20 14.22
N GLY A 300 -2.25 -11.54 14.32
CA GLY A 300 -1.57 -12.42 13.36
C GLY A 300 -2.12 -13.83 13.13
N THR A 301 -3.29 -14.21 13.66
CA THR A 301 -3.86 -15.56 13.46
C THR A 301 -4.10 -15.92 11.98
N VAL A 302 -4.42 -14.92 11.13
CA VAL A 302 -4.62 -15.09 9.68
C VAL A 302 -3.32 -15.46 8.92
N LEU A 303 -2.15 -15.32 9.54
CA LEU A 303 -0.92 -15.05 8.76
C LEU A 303 -0.14 -16.27 8.32
N GLY A 304 -0.39 -17.43 8.92
CA GLY A 304 0.17 -18.72 8.48
C GLY A 304 -0.65 -19.44 7.40
N LYS A 305 -1.84 -18.93 7.03
CA LYS A 305 -2.82 -19.63 6.17
C LYS A 305 -3.08 -18.92 4.84
N TYR A 306 -3.25 -19.68 3.76
CA TYR A 306 -3.82 -19.17 2.50
C TYR A 306 -5.32 -18.92 2.69
N MET A 307 -5.93 -17.99 1.93
CA MET A 307 -7.35 -17.61 2.10
C MET A 307 -8.33 -18.78 1.98
N LYS A 308 -8.01 -19.78 1.16
CA LYS A 308 -8.80 -21.02 1.02
C LYS A 308 -8.83 -21.88 2.30
N ASP A 309 -7.87 -21.68 3.20
CA ASP A 309 -7.74 -22.40 4.47
C ASP A 309 -8.27 -21.56 5.67
N TRP A 310 -8.82 -20.37 5.43
CA TRP A 310 -9.34 -19.51 6.50
C TRP A 310 -10.71 -19.98 6.98
N THR A 311 -10.87 -20.11 8.29
CA THR A 311 -12.16 -20.26 8.95
C THR A 311 -12.74 -18.89 9.30
N THR A 312 -14.02 -18.85 9.67
CA THR A 312 -14.64 -17.64 10.25
C THR A 312 -13.91 -17.17 11.52
N GLU A 313 -13.34 -18.10 12.29
CA GLU A 313 -12.54 -17.80 13.48
C GLU A 313 -11.20 -17.14 13.11
N ASP A 314 -10.57 -17.53 12.00
CA ASP A 314 -9.34 -16.88 11.53
C ASP A 314 -9.58 -15.39 11.21
N LEU A 315 -10.76 -15.01 10.73
CA LEU A 315 -11.12 -13.61 10.45
C LEU A 315 -11.05 -12.72 11.71
N HIS A 316 -11.22 -13.28 12.91
CA HIS A 316 -10.98 -12.56 14.16
C HIS A 316 -9.51 -12.13 14.31
N GLY A 317 -8.58 -12.71 13.56
CA GLY A 317 -7.19 -12.25 13.48
C GLY A 317 -6.95 -10.99 12.64
N ALA A 318 -7.95 -10.47 11.93
CA ALA A 318 -7.81 -9.25 11.16
C ALA A 318 -7.92 -7.97 12.04
N PRO A 319 -7.26 -6.85 11.66
CA PRO A 319 -7.28 -5.63 12.47
C PRO A 319 -8.69 -5.08 12.73
N GLY A 320 -9.60 -5.16 11.75
CA GLY A 320 -10.97 -4.66 11.86
C GLY A 320 -11.77 -5.30 13.00
N PRO A 321 -11.98 -6.64 12.98
CA PRO A 321 -12.66 -7.38 14.05
C PRO A 321 -12.01 -7.21 15.43
N ARG A 322 -10.68 -7.18 15.54
CA ARG A 322 -10.01 -6.89 16.83
C ARG A 322 -10.26 -5.47 17.29
N PHE A 323 -10.18 -4.47 16.41
CA PHE A 323 -10.49 -3.10 16.80
C PHE A 323 -11.95 -2.94 17.28
N SER A 324 -12.91 -3.61 16.62
CA SER A 324 -14.29 -3.74 17.12
C SER A 324 -14.37 -4.39 18.50
N ALA A 325 -13.60 -5.44 18.77
CA ALA A 325 -13.58 -6.12 20.07
C ALA A 325 -12.98 -5.25 21.18
N ALA A 326 -11.90 -4.53 20.89
CA ALA A 326 -11.28 -3.60 21.84
C ALA A 326 -12.20 -2.41 22.17
N LEU A 327 -12.98 -1.93 21.19
CA LEU A 327 -14.06 -0.97 21.42
C LEU A 327 -15.16 -1.52 22.34
N SER A 328 -15.59 -2.76 22.12
CA SER A 328 -16.57 -3.44 22.99
C SER A 328 -16.04 -3.63 24.41
N TYR A 329 -14.76 -3.97 24.57
CA TYR A 329 -14.09 -4.04 25.87
C TYR A 329 -14.13 -2.68 26.60
N CYS A 330 -13.71 -1.60 25.94
CA CYS A 330 -13.75 -0.25 26.53
C CYS A 330 -15.17 0.21 26.90
N ARG A 331 -16.19 -0.20 26.13
CA ARG A 331 -17.60 0.07 26.46
C ARG A 331 -18.11 -0.75 27.66
N GLN A 332 -17.64 -1.98 27.80
CA GLN A 332 -18.07 -2.90 28.86
C GLN A 332 -17.35 -2.67 30.20
N PHE A 333 -16.07 -2.32 30.16
CA PHE A 333 -15.19 -2.22 31.35
C PHE A 333 -14.68 -0.80 31.62
N GLY A 334 -15.02 0.18 30.78
CA GLY A 334 -14.55 1.55 30.85
C GLY A 334 -13.24 1.79 30.07
N MET A 335 -12.91 3.06 29.88
CA MET A 335 -11.66 3.45 29.20
C MET A 335 -10.42 3.12 30.05
N PRO A 336 -9.30 2.72 29.43
CA PRO A 336 -8.06 2.49 30.15
C PRO A 336 -7.59 3.74 30.89
N ALA A 337 -7.06 3.56 32.10
CA ALA A 337 -6.49 4.66 32.86
C ALA A 337 -5.23 5.21 32.17
N LEU A 338 -4.95 6.51 32.32
CA LEU A 338 -3.74 7.14 31.73
C LEU A 338 -2.44 6.49 32.23
N THR A 339 -2.44 5.97 33.46
CA THR A 339 -1.31 5.24 34.07
C THR A 339 -1.33 3.74 33.80
N GLN A 340 -2.32 3.22 33.07
CA GLN A 340 -2.39 1.79 32.75
C GLN A 340 -1.31 1.43 31.73
N ARG A 341 -0.57 0.37 32.05
CA ARG A 341 0.43 -0.21 31.16
C ARG A 341 -0.22 -0.83 29.93
N ALA A 342 0.31 -0.51 28.75
CA ALA A 342 -0.09 -1.05 27.46
C ALA A 342 -0.03 -2.58 27.45
N SER A 343 1.07 -3.13 27.96
CA SER A 343 1.30 -4.56 28.13
C SER A 343 0.20 -5.27 28.95
N ALA A 344 -0.28 -4.64 30.02
CA ALA A 344 -1.36 -5.18 30.85
C ALA A 344 -2.74 -5.03 30.19
N PHE A 345 -2.99 -3.92 29.48
CA PHE A 345 -4.23 -3.73 28.71
C PHE A 345 -4.33 -4.73 27.55
N PHE A 346 -3.23 -4.99 26.84
CA PHE A 346 -3.20 -5.95 25.74
C PHE A 346 -3.45 -7.38 26.23
N ALA A 347 -2.86 -7.79 27.36
CA ALA A 347 -3.14 -9.09 27.97
C ALA A 347 -4.62 -9.26 28.36
N ALA A 348 -5.27 -8.19 28.84
CA ALA A 348 -6.71 -8.21 29.15
C ALA A 348 -7.57 -8.30 27.88
N LEU A 349 -7.18 -7.65 26.78
CA LEU A 349 -7.84 -7.78 25.48
C LEU A 349 -7.64 -9.17 24.85
N ASP A 350 -6.43 -9.73 24.91
CA ASP A 350 -6.13 -11.09 24.44
C ASP A 350 -6.98 -12.13 25.21
N GLN A 351 -7.11 -11.97 26.53
CA GLN A 351 -7.99 -12.81 27.36
C GLN A 351 -9.48 -12.60 27.05
N TYR A 352 -9.94 -11.36 26.89
CA TYR A 352 -11.34 -11.04 26.60
C TYR A 352 -11.79 -11.59 25.24
N TYR A 353 -10.91 -11.49 24.24
CA TYR A 353 -11.22 -11.88 22.87
C TYR A 353 -10.89 -13.35 22.56
N GLY A 354 -10.14 -14.03 23.44
CA GLY A 354 -9.80 -15.44 23.27
C GLY A 354 -8.83 -15.71 22.13
N CYS A 355 -7.88 -14.79 21.88
CA CYS A 355 -6.95 -14.87 20.75
C CYS A 355 -5.48 -15.01 21.20
N PRO A 356 -4.57 -15.52 20.32
CA PRO A 356 -3.13 -15.52 20.58
C PRO A 356 -2.59 -14.12 20.85
N THR A 357 -1.58 -14.08 21.72
CA THR A 357 -0.96 -12.84 22.20
C THR A 357 -0.28 -12.08 21.07
N TRP A 358 -0.15 -10.77 21.25
CA TRP A 358 0.54 -9.91 20.27
C TRP A 358 2.01 -10.33 20.06
N GLN A 359 2.69 -10.90 21.08
CA GLN A 359 4.06 -11.41 20.96
C GLN A 359 4.14 -12.68 20.10
N GLU A 360 3.22 -13.65 20.27
CA GLU A 360 3.17 -14.87 19.45
C GLU A 360 2.92 -14.52 17.97
N ASN A 361 2.01 -13.57 17.72
CA ASN A 361 1.71 -13.07 16.38
C ASN A 361 2.92 -12.39 15.72
N LEU A 362 3.69 -11.58 16.45
CA LEU A 362 4.94 -10.99 15.98
C LEU A 362 6.01 -12.04 15.68
N GLN A 363 6.22 -13.00 16.58
CA GLN A 363 7.21 -14.07 16.42
C GLN A 363 6.93 -14.90 15.16
N LEU A 364 5.66 -15.29 14.95
CA LEU A 364 5.22 -15.95 13.72
C LEU A 364 5.48 -15.08 12.49
N SER A 365 5.18 -13.79 12.57
CA SER A 365 5.43 -12.86 11.46
C SER A 365 6.91 -12.76 11.09
N PHE A 366 7.80 -12.65 12.08
CA PHE A 366 9.24 -12.57 11.83
C PHE A 366 9.80 -13.88 11.29
N ALA A 367 9.31 -15.04 11.76
CA ALA A 367 9.70 -16.34 11.21
C ALA A 367 9.32 -16.46 9.72
N LEU A 368 8.11 -16.01 9.34
CA LEU A 368 7.65 -16.00 7.95
C LEU A 368 8.42 -14.99 7.08
N ASP A 369 8.69 -13.79 7.60
CA ASP A 369 9.47 -12.75 6.92
C ASP A 369 10.92 -13.20 6.68
N ALA A 370 11.56 -13.79 7.70
CA ALA A 370 12.92 -14.34 7.59
C ALA A 370 13.00 -15.51 6.59
N ASN A 371 12.01 -16.42 6.60
CA ASN A 371 11.97 -17.55 5.67
C ASN A 371 11.81 -17.10 4.21
N LEU A 372 10.97 -16.09 3.94
CA LEU A 372 10.84 -15.53 2.59
C LEU A 372 12.11 -14.75 2.19
N ALA A 373 12.70 -13.98 3.11
CA ALA A 373 13.96 -13.26 2.88
C ALA A 373 15.11 -14.22 2.50
N GLU A 374 15.26 -15.33 3.23
CA GLU A 374 16.24 -16.38 2.93
C GLU A 374 16.02 -17.00 1.55
N LYS A 375 14.77 -17.37 1.22
CA LYS A 375 14.39 -17.91 -0.11
C LYS A 375 14.70 -16.94 -1.23
N LEU A 376 14.33 -15.66 -1.07
CA LEU A 376 14.54 -14.63 -2.09
C LEU A 376 16.01 -14.27 -2.26
N SER A 377 16.81 -14.30 -1.18
CA SER A 377 18.25 -14.07 -1.23
C SER A 377 19.00 -15.22 -1.92
N SER A 378 18.67 -16.47 -1.55
CA SER A 378 19.28 -17.68 -2.12
C SER A 378 18.84 -17.99 -3.56
N SER A 379 17.64 -17.53 -3.96
CA SER A 379 17.09 -17.72 -5.31
C SER A 379 17.37 -16.55 -6.27
N ARG A 380 18.26 -15.62 -5.91
CA ARG A 380 18.66 -14.54 -6.82
C ARG A 380 19.33 -15.10 -8.06
N SER A 381 19.02 -14.50 -9.20
CA SER A 381 19.57 -14.86 -10.50
C SER A 381 20.22 -13.63 -11.11
N ASP A 382 21.45 -13.76 -11.59
CA ASP A 382 22.14 -12.72 -12.37
C ASP A 382 21.40 -12.35 -13.67
N LYS A 383 20.40 -13.17 -14.06
CA LYS A 383 19.52 -12.93 -15.21
C LYS A 383 18.23 -12.16 -14.86
N ALA A 384 17.89 -12.04 -13.57
CA ALA A 384 16.70 -11.30 -13.14
C ALA A 384 16.86 -9.81 -13.45
N SER A 385 15.75 -9.12 -13.73
CA SER A 385 15.79 -7.70 -14.06
C SER A 385 16.38 -6.85 -12.93
N ALA A 386 17.09 -5.76 -13.27
CA ALA A 386 17.66 -4.85 -12.27
C ALA A 386 16.58 -4.27 -11.33
N ALA A 387 15.38 -4.04 -11.85
CA ALA A 387 14.21 -3.62 -11.07
C ALA A 387 13.73 -4.71 -10.10
N ALA A 388 13.68 -5.99 -10.51
CA ALA A 388 13.34 -7.09 -9.60
C ALA A 388 14.41 -7.25 -8.51
N ASN A 389 15.69 -7.20 -8.85
CA ASN A 389 16.78 -7.27 -7.86
C ASN A 389 16.73 -6.10 -6.85
N ALA A 390 16.51 -4.86 -7.31
CA ALA A 390 16.33 -3.69 -6.43
C ALA A 390 15.08 -3.81 -5.55
N SER A 391 14.02 -4.44 -6.06
CA SER A 391 12.78 -4.69 -5.32
C SER A 391 12.98 -5.76 -4.22
N ILE A 392 13.76 -6.81 -4.49
CA ILE A 392 14.13 -7.81 -3.48
C ILE A 392 15.03 -7.16 -2.42
N ASP A 393 16.00 -6.32 -2.79
CA ASP A 393 16.80 -5.53 -1.84
C ASP A 393 15.93 -4.70 -0.89
N ALA A 394 14.92 -4.00 -1.42
CA ALA A 394 14.00 -3.20 -0.61
C ALA A 394 13.16 -4.06 0.36
N PHE A 395 12.72 -5.25 -0.06
CA PHE A 395 12.07 -6.21 0.85
C PHE A 395 13.02 -6.70 1.96
N LEU A 396 14.25 -7.09 1.62
CA LEU A 396 15.24 -7.51 2.62
C LEU A 396 15.53 -6.38 3.63
N SER A 397 15.65 -5.14 3.15
CA SER A 397 15.84 -3.96 3.99
C SER A 397 14.65 -3.73 4.94
N PHE A 398 13.41 -3.96 4.51
CA PHE A 398 12.23 -3.90 5.37
C PHE A 398 12.22 -4.99 6.44
N VAL A 399 12.54 -6.24 6.10
CA VAL A 399 12.62 -7.35 7.06
C VAL A 399 13.70 -7.05 8.12
N ASP A 400 14.86 -6.57 7.70
CA ASP A 400 15.93 -6.20 8.64
C ASP A 400 15.57 -4.97 9.49
N THR A 401 14.93 -3.95 8.91
CA THR A 401 14.42 -2.78 9.66
C THR A 401 13.43 -3.21 10.75
N ARG A 402 12.51 -4.13 10.44
CA ARG A 402 11.57 -4.71 11.41
C ARG A 402 12.29 -5.49 12.51
N ARG A 403 13.29 -6.31 12.16
CA ARG A 403 14.09 -7.07 13.12
C ARG A 403 14.83 -6.13 14.08
N GLN A 404 15.56 -5.16 13.54
CA GLN A 404 16.32 -4.15 14.31
C GLN A 404 15.41 -3.35 15.25
N LEU A 405 14.21 -2.95 14.80
CA LEU A 405 13.24 -2.21 15.63
C LEU A 405 12.94 -2.91 16.97
N PHE A 406 12.79 -4.23 16.95
CA PHE A 406 12.48 -5.01 18.15
C PHE A 406 13.75 -5.44 18.91
N GLU A 407 14.85 -5.76 18.23
CA GLU A 407 16.14 -6.05 18.86
C GLU A 407 16.69 -4.85 19.65
N ASN A 408 16.47 -3.62 19.17
CA ASN A 408 16.87 -2.38 19.83
C ASN A 408 15.93 -1.97 20.98
N GLY A 409 14.99 -2.83 21.40
CA GLY A 409 14.13 -2.60 22.56
C GLY A 409 12.93 -1.69 22.26
N PHE A 410 12.10 -2.08 21.28
CA PHE A 410 10.83 -1.41 20.96
C PHE A 410 9.99 -1.09 22.21
N ASP A 411 9.86 0.20 22.53
CA ASP A 411 9.12 0.68 23.70
C ASP A 411 7.63 0.82 23.39
N LEU A 412 6.88 -0.27 23.60
CA LEU A 412 5.43 -0.31 23.42
C LEU A 412 4.69 0.71 24.29
N GLU A 413 5.18 1.01 25.50
CA GLU A 413 4.49 1.90 26.44
C GLU A 413 4.55 3.35 25.93
N ARG A 414 5.70 3.78 25.42
CA ARG A 414 5.89 5.08 24.74
C ARG A 414 5.24 5.13 23.35
N TYR A 415 5.13 3.99 22.66
CA TYR A 415 4.52 3.91 21.33
C TYR A 415 3.01 4.19 21.32
N VAL A 416 2.30 3.83 22.37
CA VAL A 416 0.83 4.03 22.50
C VAL A 416 0.45 5.27 23.31
N ASP A 417 1.43 5.99 23.86
CA ASP A 417 1.20 7.26 24.54
C ASP A 417 1.37 8.42 23.54
N PRO A 418 0.34 9.24 23.30
CA PRO A 418 0.43 10.33 22.34
C PRO A 418 1.51 11.37 22.71
N HIS A 419 1.81 11.56 24.00
CA HIS A 419 2.81 12.52 24.45
C HIS A 419 4.25 12.02 24.27
N GLU A 420 4.48 10.71 24.40
CA GLU A 420 5.80 10.11 24.24
C GLU A 420 6.12 9.68 22.80
N TYR A 421 5.09 9.44 21.98
CA TYR A 421 5.29 8.95 20.62
C TYR A 421 6.09 9.92 19.73
N LEU A 422 5.85 11.23 19.78
CA LEU A 422 6.58 12.18 18.93
C LEU A 422 8.09 12.24 19.27
N PRO A 423 8.50 12.33 20.55
CA PRO A 423 9.90 12.10 20.94
C PRO A 423 10.43 10.71 20.53
N LEU A 424 9.65 9.64 20.69
CA LEU A 424 10.04 8.28 20.30
C LEU A 424 10.27 8.16 18.79
N ALA A 425 9.41 8.73 17.96
CA ALA A 425 9.46 8.62 16.50
C ALA A 425 10.79 9.11 15.89
N ASN A 426 11.44 10.10 16.52
CA ASN A 426 12.78 10.57 16.14
C ASN A 426 13.91 9.55 16.40
N THR A 427 13.63 8.48 17.15
CA THR A 427 14.55 7.36 17.44
C THR A 427 14.16 6.06 16.72
N LEU A 428 12.98 6.02 16.09
CA LEU A 428 12.53 4.89 15.29
C LEU A 428 13.08 4.97 13.85
N PRO A 429 13.08 3.87 13.08
CA PRO A 429 13.46 3.91 11.67
C PRO A 429 12.56 4.85 10.89
N LEU A 430 13.12 5.88 10.27
CA LEU A 430 12.33 6.82 9.46
C LEU A 430 11.95 6.19 8.10
N PRO A 431 10.79 6.60 7.54
CA PRO A 431 10.42 6.22 6.18
C PRO A 431 11.28 6.95 5.13
N PRO A 432 11.60 6.31 3.99
CA PRO A 432 11.81 7.03 2.73
C PRO A 432 10.57 7.90 2.44
N MET A 433 10.76 9.18 2.16
CA MET A 433 9.65 10.11 1.90
C MET A 433 9.71 10.63 0.47
N LEU A 434 8.59 10.49 -0.25
CA LEU A 434 8.39 10.98 -1.60
C LEU A 434 7.46 12.19 -1.58
N ILE A 435 7.96 13.33 -2.01
CA ILE A 435 7.18 14.57 -2.08
C ILE A 435 6.78 14.79 -3.53
N HIS A 436 5.48 14.82 -3.80
CA HIS A 436 4.90 15.16 -5.09
C HIS A 436 4.74 16.68 -5.20
N LEU A 437 5.20 17.25 -6.30
CA LEU A 437 5.35 18.69 -6.57
C LEU A 437 4.58 19.04 -7.85
N ASP A 438 3.32 18.63 -7.91
CA ASP A 438 2.47 18.82 -9.09
C ASP A 438 2.27 20.33 -9.38
N ARG A 439 2.46 20.73 -10.64
CA ARG A 439 2.03 22.02 -11.21
C ARG A 439 2.64 23.29 -10.60
N LEU A 440 3.74 23.20 -9.86
CA LEU A 440 4.44 24.38 -9.34
C LEU A 440 5.00 25.30 -10.44
N GLY A 441 5.17 24.79 -11.67
CA GLY A 441 5.72 25.55 -12.79
C GLY A 441 7.23 25.83 -12.66
N TRP A 442 7.91 25.13 -11.75
CA TRP A 442 9.35 25.27 -11.53
C TRP A 442 10.13 24.44 -12.55
N ASP A 443 11.27 24.98 -12.97
CA ASP A 443 12.31 24.25 -13.69
C ASP A 443 12.91 23.16 -12.78
N PRO A 444 12.99 21.88 -13.22
CA PRO A 444 13.76 20.82 -12.57
C PRO A 444 15.12 21.26 -12.03
N ASP A 445 15.92 21.91 -12.88
CA ASP A 445 17.27 22.31 -12.51
C ASP A 445 17.22 23.39 -11.42
N GLU A 446 16.19 24.26 -11.43
CA GLU A 446 15.96 25.23 -10.36
C GLU A 446 15.53 24.55 -9.05
N PHE A 447 14.65 23.54 -9.10
CA PHE A 447 14.28 22.76 -7.93
C PHE A 447 15.51 22.08 -7.32
N ASP A 448 16.29 21.36 -8.12
CA ASP A 448 17.49 20.66 -7.65
C ASP A 448 18.54 21.65 -7.12
N ARG A 449 18.80 22.76 -7.81
CA ARG A 449 19.74 23.79 -7.32
C ARG A 449 19.29 24.42 -5.99
N ARG A 450 17.98 24.62 -5.78
CA ARG A 450 17.43 25.17 -4.53
C ARG A 450 17.51 24.15 -3.39
N ASN A 451 17.23 22.88 -3.64
CA ASN A 451 17.04 21.85 -2.60
C ASN A 451 18.24 20.90 -2.41
N ALA A 452 19.25 20.91 -3.29
CA ALA A 452 20.48 20.13 -3.13
C ALA A 452 21.21 20.43 -1.81
N LYS A 453 21.16 21.69 -1.32
CA LYS A 453 21.70 22.07 0.00
C LYS A 453 20.97 21.42 1.18
N ALA A 454 19.70 21.06 0.99
CA ALA A 454 18.91 20.30 1.96
C ALA A 454 19.04 18.78 1.75
N GLY A 455 19.78 18.32 0.73
CA GLY A 455 19.96 16.89 0.43
C GLY A 455 18.76 16.20 -0.24
N TRP A 456 17.81 16.97 -0.75
CA TRP A 456 16.69 16.43 -1.52
C TRP A 456 17.20 16.01 -2.91
N MET A 457 16.59 14.97 -3.49
CA MET A 457 16.97 14.48 -4.81
C MET A 457 15.74 14.34 -5.71
N ALA A 458 15.81 14.87 -6.93
CA ALA A 458 14.87 14.52 -7.97
C ALA A 458 14.79 13.00 -8.14
N VAL A 459 13.56 12.52 -8.30
CA VAL A 459 13.29 11.19 -8.82
C VAL A 459 12.77 11.36 -10.23
N ASP A 460 13.33 10.62 -11.18
CA ASP A 460 13.02 10.79 -12.59
C ASP A 460 11.50 10.75 -12.84
N SER A 461 10.97 11.85 -13.40
CA SER A 461 9.65 11.91 -14.02
C SER A 461 9.73 12.85 -15.22
N LEU A 462 9.57 12.30 -16.43
CA LEU A 462 9.42 13.07 -17.66
C LEU A 462 7.92 13.31 -17.89
N ASP A 463 7.54 14.53 -18.29
CA ASP A 463 6.18 14.74 -18.83
C ASP A 463 6.06 13.96 -20.14
N THR A 464 4.95 13.26 -20.30
CA THR A 464 4.39 12.79 -21.58
C THR A 464 4.53 13.76 -22.76
N ASN A 465 4.66 15.07 -22.50
CA ASN A 465 4.73 16.15 -23.48
C ASN A 465 6.14 16.81 -23.64
N LEU A 466 7.22 16.05 -23.43
CA LEU A 466 8.60 16.39 -23.86
C LEU A 466 9.32 17.52 -23.09
N GLY A 467 8.99 17.71 -21.82
CA GLY A 467 9.80 18.51 -20.88
C GLY A 467 10.05 17.74 -19.58
N PRO A 468 11.23 17.87 -18.94
CA PRO A 468 11.37 17.41 -17.57
C PRO A 468 10.55 18.35 -16.66
N ILE A 469 9.73 17.77 -15.80
CA ILE A 469 9.13 18.45 -14.64
C ILE A 469 9.38 17.50 -13.48
N VAL A 470 10.10 17.96 -12.46
CA VAL A 470 10.31 17.18 -11.24
C VAL A 470 9.01 17.21 -10.45
N SER A 471 8.08 16.33 -10.84
CA SER A 471 6.82 16.13 -10.15
C SER A 471 7.02 15.36 -8.84
N ARG A 472 8.22 14.78 -8.60
CA ARG A 472 8.52 13.92 -7.46
C ARG A 472 9.97 14.03 -7.02
N VAL A 473 10.18 14.17 -5.71
CA VAL A 473 11.50 14.16 -5.07
C VAL A 473 11.52 13.21 -3.88
N LEU A 474 12.66 12.55 -3.66
CA LEU A 474 12.95 11.85 -2.41
C LEU A 474 13.56 12.87 -1.45
N ALA A 475 12.97 12.95 -0.25
CA ALA A 475 13.52 13.73 0.83
C ALA A 475 14.87 13.15 1.29
N PRO A 476 15.77 13.97 1.87
CA PRO A 476 16.97 13.49 2.53
C PRO A 476 16.61 12.50 3.63
N HIS A 477 17.35 11.39 3.72
CA HIS A 477 17.20 10.42 4.80
C HIS A 477 18.45 10.47 5.70
N PRO A 478 18.31 10.50 7.05
CA PRO A 478 19.45 10.72 7.93
C PRO A 478 20.50 9.60 7.89
N THR A 479 20.10 8.38 7.51
CA THR A 479 20.94 7.18 7.57
C THR A 479 21.04 6.40 6.26
N ARG A 480 20.36 6.81 5.18
CA ARG A 480 20.33 6.06 3.91
C ARG A 480 20.84 6.94 2.76
N PRO A 481 21.82 6.48 1.96
CA PRO A 481 22.30 7.21 0.80
C PRO A 481 21.26 7.23 -0.34
N PRO A 482 21.38 8.16 -1.30
CA PRO A 482 20.48 8.28 -2.46
C PRO A 482 20.20 6.96 -3.20
N ASP A 483 21.24 6.16 -3.43
CA ASP A 483 21.14 4.90 -4.19
C ASP A 483 20.32 3.83 -3.48
N GLU A 484 20.25 3.85 -2.14
CA GLU A 484 19.35 2.97 -1.38
C GLU A 484 17.91 3.45 -1.46
N LEU A 485 17.67 4.76 -1.34
CA LEU A 485 16.32 5.34 -1.45
C LEU A 485 15.70 5.09 -2.83
N ARG A 486 16.52 5.10 -3.90
CA ARG A 486 16.10 4.69 -5.25
C ARG A 486 15.57 3.25 -5.31
N LYS A 487 16.08 2.32 -4.48
CA LYS A 487 15.58 0.92 -4.46
C LYS A 487 14.13 0.83 -3.97
N PHE A 488 13.77 1.61 -2.94
CA PHE A 488 12.38 1.71 -2.46
C PHE A 488 11.44 2.28 -3.53
N TRP A 489 11.91 3.28 -4.28
CA TRP A 489 11.18 3.82 -5.43
C TRP A 489 10.99 2.79 -6.57
N HIS A 490 11.99 1.96 -6.85
CA HIS A 490 11.87 0.89 -7.84
C HIS A 490 10.88 -0.19 -7.40
N LEU A 491 10.91 -0.63 -6.14
CA LEU A 491 9.91 -1.56 -5.58
C LEU A 491 8.48 -1.03 -5.79
N PHE A 492 8.25 0.24 -5.45
CA PHE A 492 6.95 0.87 -5.62
C PHE A 492 6.44 0.82 -7.05
N ASN A 493 7.25 1.24 -8.02
CA ASN A 493 6.84 1.22 -9.42
C ASN A 493 6.63 -0.22 -9.89
N SER A 494 7.53 -1.15 -9.58
CA SER A 494 7.34 -2.56 -9.95
C SER A 494 6.03 -3.12 -9.40
N LEU A 495 5.75 -2.96 -8.10
CA LEU A 495 4.49 -3.44 -7.50
C LEU A 495 3.25 -2.72 -8.04
N ARG A 496 3.30 -1.40 -8.23
CA ARG A 496 2.18 -0.61 -8.76
C ARG A 496 1.84 -0.99 -10.21
N GLU A 497 2.86 -1.30 -11.01
CA GLU A 497 2.67 -1.64 -12.42
C GLU A 497 2.19 -3.08 -12.59
N ILE A 498 2.67 -4.01 -11.76
CA ILE A 498 2.07 -5.35 -11.65
C ILE A 498 0.61 -5.22 -11.18
N ASP A 499 0.30 -4.40 -10.17
CA ASP A 499 -1.10 -4.09 -9.81
C ASP A 499 -1.87 -3.52 -11.01
N HIS A 500 -1.28 -2.68 -11.88
CA HIS A 500 -1.99 -2.21 -13.07
C HIS A 500 -2.32 -3.31 -14.10
N LEU A 501 -1.59 -4.43 -14.11
CA LEU A 501 -1.86 -5.58 -14.97
C LEU A 501 -3.01 -6.45 -14.43
N PHE A 502 -3.02 -6.73 -13.13
CA PHE A 502 -4.03 -7.61 -12.50
C PHE A 502 -5.26 -6.85 -11.97
N CYS A 503 -5.11 -5.57 -11.62
CA CYS A 503 -6.01 -4.82 -10.73
C CYS A 503 -6.51 -3.48 -11.31
N ARG A 504 -6.66 -3.33 -12.63
CA ARG A 504 -7.33 -2.16 -13.26
C ARG A 504 -8.81 -1.97 -12.85
N HIS A 505 -9.35 -2.87 -12.01
CA HIS A 505 -10.75 -2.97 -11.61
C HIS A 505 -11.05 -2.51 -10.16
N HIS A 506 -10.08 -1.99 -9.41
CA HIS A 506 -10.24 -1.55 -8.01
C HIS A 506 -11.02 -0.22 -7.81
N ARG A 507 -11.66 0.32 -8.86
CA ARG A 507 -12.54 1.48 -8.77
C ARG A 507 -13.85 1.24 -9.52
N LYS A 508 -14.74 0.46 -8.90
CA LYS A 508 -16.15 0.21 -9.25
C LYS A 508 -16.48 -0.63 -10.49
N GLU A 509 -15.52 -0.99 -11.33
CA GLU A 509 -15.78 -1.91 -12.44
C GLU A 509 -15.44 -3.34 -12.03
N THR A 510 -16.43 -4.12 -11.60
CA THR A 510 -16.33 -5.59 -11.40
C THR A 510 -16.24 -6.32 -12.73
N ARG A 511 -15.17 -6.07 -13.48
CA ARG A 511 -14.71 -7.02 -14.47
C ARG A 511 -13.67 -7.88 -13.77
N GLU A 512 -13.96 -9.16 -13.62
CA GLU A 512 -12.87 -10.12 -13.49
C GLU A 512 -11.95 -9.91 -14.70
N VAL A 513 -10.63 -9.94 -14.51
CA VAL A 513 -9.75 -10.36 -15.61
C VAL A 513 -10.07 -11.84 -15.75
N PRO A 514 -10.86 -12.28 -16.74
CA PRO A 514 -11.38 -13.63 -16.70
C PRO A 514 -10.27 -14.48 -17.27
N PHE A 515 -9.35 -14.94 -16.41
CA PHE A 515 -8.28 -15.84 -16.84
C PHE A 515 -8.88 -17.09 -17.49
N GLY A 516 -10.10 -17.51 -17.09
CA GLY A 516 -10.90 -18.51 -17.81
C GLY A 516 -11.27 -18.12 -19.26
N SER A 517 -11.66 -16.87 -19.54
CA SER A 517 -11.95 -16.44 -20.93
C SER A 517 -10.70 -16.04 -21.71
N MET A 518 -9.60 -15.67 -21.03
CA MET A 518 -8.31 -15.41 -21.66
C MET A 518 -7.59 -16.72 -22.03
N MET A 519 -7.74 -17.77 -21.22
CA MET A 519 -7.32 -19.14 -21.53
C MET A 519 -8.34 -19.93 -22.38
N GLY A 520 -9.58 -19.44 -22.50
CA GLY A 520 -10.64 -20.00 -23.35
C GLY A 520 -11.03 -19.13 -24.55
N SER A 521 -10.24 -18.11 -24.90
CA SER A 521 -10.49 -17.26 -26.07
C SER A 521 -9.99 -17.96 -27.32
N GLU A 522 -10.77 -17.96 -28.40
CA GLU A 522 -10.35 -18.41 -29.74
C GLU A 522 -9.11 -17.67 -30.30
N ARG A 523 -8.66 -16.58 -29.67
CA ARG A 523 -7.40 -15.89 -29.99
C ARG A 523 -6.17 -16.55 -29.35
N PHE A 524 -6.37 -17.38 -28.34
CA PHE A 524 -5.42 -18.32 -27.77
C PHE A 524 -5.90 -19.74 -28.11
N GLN A 525 -5.78 -20.15 -29.37
CA GLN A 525 -6.07 -21.53 -29.76
C GLN A 525 -5.06 -22.48 -29.10
N TRP A 526 -5.50 -23.15 -28.05
CA TRP A 526 -4.94 -24.44 -27.69
C TRP A 526 -5.35 -25.44 -28.77
N LEU A 527 -4.38 -26.19 -29.29
CA LEU A 527 -4.71 -27.42 -30.00
C LEU A 527 -5.38 -28.36 -29.00
N GLU A 528 -6.62 -28.74 -29.28
CA GLU A 528 -7.28 -29.86 -28.60
C GLU A 528 -6.44 -31.13 -28.74
N ILE A 529 -6.60 -32.02 -27.76
CA ILE A 529 -6.01 -33.37 -27.72
C ILE A 529 -7.10 -34.37 -28.15
#